data_AF-A0A2V9A448-F1
#
_entry.id   AF-A0A2V9A448-F1
#
_cell.length_a   1.000
_cell.length_b   1.000
_cell.length_c   1.000
_cell.angle_alpha   90.00
_cell.angle_beta   90.00
_cell.angle_gamma   90.00
#
_symmetry.space_group_name_H-M   'P 1'
#
loop_
_entity.id
_entity.type
_entity.pdbx_description
1 polymer ?
#
loop_
_entity_poly.entity_id
_entity_poly.type
_entity_poly.pdbx_seq_one_letter_code
_entity_poly.pdbx_strand_id
1 'polypeptide(L)'
;MSADGRFVAFASLASNLVPGDTFAPAAWKDIFVRDTCYNAPTGCIPSTVRVSVTNTPNPQTEANAISDYPAISADGHYIVFLSAATNFLPGVTGNGHTMVYFAKTGF
;
A
#
# COMPACT_ATOMS: atom_id res chain seq x y z
N MET A 1 6.03 5.55 9.83
CA MET A 1 4.81 5.91 10.60
C MET A 1 4.54 7.40 10.43
N SER A 2 3.29 7.84 10.56
CA SER A 2 2.94 9.26 10.61
C SER A 2 3.57 9.93 11.84
N ALA A 3 3.65 11.27 11.84
CA ALA A 3 4.34 12.01 12.89
C ALA A 3 3.67 11.86 14.26
N ASP A 4 2.34 11.69 14.28
CA ASP A 4 1.55 11.44 15.47
C ASP A 4 1.45 9.95 15.85
N GLY A 5 2.00 9.05 15.03
CA GLY A 5 1.95 7.60 15.22
C GLY A 5 0.60 6.94 14.92
N ARG A 6 -0.42 7.67 14.46
CA ARG A 6 -1.73 7.10 14.13
C ARG A 6 -1.68 6.12 12.96
N PHE A 7 -0.92 6.45 11.92
CA PHE A 7 -0.84 5.64 10.71
C PHE A 7 0.52 4.94 10.57
N VAL A 8 0.47 3.63 10.32
CA VAL A 8 1.67 2.81 10.14
C VAL A 8 1.65 2.19 8.75
N ALA A 9 2.63 2.53 7.91
CA ALA A 9 2.86 1.89 6.63
C ALA A 9 3.88 0.76 6.76
N PHE A 10 3.61 -0.39 6.16
CA PHE A 10 4.47 -1.56 6.24
C PHE A 10 4.33 -2.46 5.01
N ALA A 11 5.38 -3.22 4.71
CA ALA A 11 5.37 -4.25 3.68
C ALA A 11 5.06 -5.62 4.31
N SER A 12 4.24 -6.45 3.64
CA SER A 12 3.87 -7.78 4.14
C SER A 12 3.71 -8.80 3.02
N LEU A 13 4.05 -10.06 3.33
CA LEU A 13 3.80 -11.25 2.51
C LEU A 13 2.48 -11.95 2.85
N ALA A 14 1.79 -11.49 3.90
CA ALA A 14 0.54 -12.09 4.35
C ALA A 14 -0.56 -11.83 3.31
N SER A 15 -1.37 -12.85 3.02
CA SER A 15 -2.47 -12.82 2.04
C SER A 15 -3.84 -12.75 2.73
N ASN A 16 -3.90 -12.15 3.91
CA ASN A 16 -5.10 -12.14 4.75
C ASN A 16 -5.23 -10.85 5.56
N LEU A 17 -4.55 -9.77 5.15
CA LEU A 17 -4.60 -8.50 5.88
C LEU A 17 -5.80 -7.64 5.47
N VAL A 18 -6.32 -7.83 4.25
CA VAL A 18 -7.54 -7.19 3.74
C VAL A 18 -8.35 -8.17 2.90
N PRO A 19 -9.67 -7.95 2.73
CA PRO A 19 -10.46 -8.74 1.77
C PRO A 19 -9.92 -8.61 0.35
N GLY A 20 -9.86 -9.71 -0.39
CA GLY A 20 -9.35 -9.71 -1.77
C GLY A 20 -7.83 -9.59 -1.87
N ASP A 21 -7.12 -9.76 -0.76
CA ASP A 21 -5.68 -10.04 -0.70
C ASP A 21 -5.47 -11.53 -1.02
N THR A 22 -4.97 -11.82 -2.21
CA THR A 22 -4.81 -13.17 -2.73
C THR A 22 -3.36 -13.60 -2.74
N PHE A 23 -3.14 -14.92 -2.79
CA PHE A 23 -1.79 -15.44 -2.85
C PHE A 23 -1.18 -15.15 -4.24
N ALA A 24 -0.32 -14.14 -4.33
CA ALA A 24 0.47 -13.92 -5.52
C ALA A 24 1.39 -15.14 -5.77
N PRO A 25 1.48 -15.67 -7.01
CA PRO A 25 2.18 -16.92 -7.32
C PRO A 25 3.67 -16.95 -6.97
N ALA A 26 4.27 -15.80 -6.62
CA ALA A 26 5.68 -15.65 -6.29
C ALA A 26 5.94 -14.97 -4.93
N ALA A 27 4.96 -15.00 -4.00
CA ALA A 27 5.08 -14.42 -2.65
C ALA A 27 5.62 -12.97 -2.70
N TRP A 28 4.91 -12.09 -3.41
CA TRP A 28 5.26 -10.68 -3.46
C TRP A 28 4.82 -9.97 -2.20
N LYS A 29 5.66 -9.03 -1.73
CA LYS A 29 5.25 -8.13 -0.67
C LYS A 29 4.31 -7.08 -1.23
N ASP A 30 3.24 -6.83 -0.50
CA ASP A 30 2.33 -5.70 -0.69
C ASP A 30 2.57 -4.64 0.38
N ILE A 31 2.20 -3.40 0.06
CA ILE A 31 2.25 -2.26 0.97
C ILE A 31 0.87 -2.04 1.57
N PHE A 32 0.82 -1.99 2.88
CA PHE A 32 -0.37 -1.74 3.66
C PHE A 32 -0.19 -0.50 4.53
N VAL A 33 -1.31 0.15 4.83
CA VAL A 33 -1.38 1.20 5.86
C VAL A 33 -2.41 0.77 6.91
N ARG A 34 -2.00 0.83 8.17
CA ARG A 34 -2.86 0.61 9.34
C ARG A 34 -3.20 1.95 9.98
N ASP A 35 -4.48 2.28 10.09
CA ASP A 35 -4.96 3.24 11.10
C ASP A 35 -5.03 2.52 12.44
N THR A 36 -4.22 2.96 13.39
CA THR A 36 -4.16 2.39 14.75
C THR A 36 -5.17 3.03 15.69
N CYS A 37 -5.85 4.10 15.26
CA CYS A 37 -6.68 4.96 16.09
C CYS A 37 -5.95 5.61 17.27
N TYR A 38 -4.62 5.62 17.27
CA TYR A 38 -3.85 6.33 18.29
C TYR A 38 -4.17 7.83 18.25
N ASN A 39 -4.54 8.41 19.40
CA ASN A 39 -5.02 9.79 19.54
C ASN A 39 -6.24 10.16 18.66
N ALA A 40 -6.96 9.18 18.11
CA ALA A 40 -8.17 9.42 17.35
C ALA A 40 -9.39 9.66 18.27
N PRO A 41 -10.47 10.29 17.76
CA PRO A 41 -11.71 10.45 18.53
C PRO A 41 -12.28 9.12 19.02
N THR A 42 -13.00 9.16 20.14
CA THR A 42 -13.74 8.01 20.68
C THR A 42 -14.64 7.39 19.63
N GLY A 43 -14.57 6.07 19.47
CA GLY A 43 -15.32 5.34 18.45
C GLY A 43 -14.55 5.05 17.16
N CYS A 44 -13.29 5.47 17.04
CA CYS A 44 -12.42 5.04 15.96
C CYS A 44 -12.19 3.51 16.01
N ILE A 45 -12.31 2.86 14.85
CA ILE A 45 -12.08 1.42 14.69
C ILE A 45 -10.81 1.21 13.87
N PRO A 46 -9.77 0.55 14.42
CA PRO A 46 -8.53 0.29 13.68
C PRO A 46 -8.79 -0.50 12.41
N SER A 47 -8.20 -0.04 11.30
CA SER A 47 -8.44 -0.63 9.98
C SER A 47 -7.17 -0.66 9.15
N THR A 48 -7.10 -1.62 8.24
CA THR A 48 -5.96 -1.83 7.34
C THR A 48 -6.45 -1.67 5.91
N VAL A 49 -5.66 -0.99 5.08
CA VAL A 49 -5.89 -0.85 3.65
C VAL A 49 -4.62 -1.24 2.90
N ARG A 50 -4.77 -1.91 1.76
CA ARG A 50 -3.67 -2.12 0.82
C ARG A 50 -3.57 -0.92 -0.10
N VAL A 51 -2.36 -0.37 -0.25
CA VAL A 51 -2.08 0.81 -1.07
C VAL A 51 -1.25 0.49 -2.32
N SER A 52 -0.57 -0.66 -2.36
CA SER A 52 0.07 -1.21 -3.56
C SER A 52 -0.95 -1.82 -4.52
N VAL A 53 -1.89 -1.00 -4.98
CA VAL A 53 -2.93 -1.43 -5.91
C VAL A 53 -2.95 -0.56 -7.16
N THR A 54 -3.55 -1.11 -8.21
CA THR A 54 -3.81 -0.39 -9.46
C THR A 54 -4.77 0.77 -9.24
N ASN A 55 -4.52 1.89 -9.94
CA ASN A 55 -5.40 3.06 -9.90
C ASN A 55 -6.38 3.07 -11.10
N THR A 56 -5.96 2.55 -12.26
CA THR A 56 -6.75 2.39 -13.50
C THR A 56 -6.13 1.30 -14.39
N PRO A 57 -6.88 0.64 -15.31
CA PRO A 57 -8.32 0.71 -15.54
C PRO A 57 -9.15 -0.18 -14.60
N ASN A 58 -8.52 -1.09 -13.86
CA ASN A 58 -9.17 -1.99 -12.90
C ASN A 58 -8.73 -1.61 -11.49
N PRO A 59 -9.33 -0.60 -10.84
CA PRO A 59 -8.86 -0.12 -9.54
C PRO A 59 -8.83 -1.24 -8.50
N GLN A 60 -7.88 -1.15 -7.55
CA GLN A 60 -7.75 -2.10 -6.44
C GLN A 60 -7.26 -3.51 -6.81
N THR A 61 -6.89 -3.75 -8.08
CA THR A 61 -6.19 -4.98 -8.48
C THR A 61 -4.82 -5.00 -7.83
N GLU A 62 -4.36 -6.19 -7.44
CA GLU A 62 -3.07 -6.38 -6.78
C GLU A 62 -1.90 -6.00 -7.69
N ALA A 63 -0.78 -5.63 -7.08
CA ALA A 63 0.49 -5.45 -7.76
C ALA A 63 0.91 -6.75 -8.47
N ASN A 64 1.37 -6.67 -9.71
CA ASN A 64 1.92 -7.83 -10.42
C ASN A 64 3.42 -8.07 -10.17
N ALA A 65 3.99 -7.45 -9.14
CA ALA A 65 5.36 -7.68 -8.69
C ALA A 65 5.56 -7.13 -7.26
N ILE A 66 6.75 -7.34 -6.69
CA ILE A 66 7.11 -6.90 -5.35
C ILE A 66 7.02 -5.38 -5.17
N SER A 67 6.47 -4.98 -4.02
CA SER A 67 6.50 -3.61 -3.51
C SER A 67 7.18 -3.57 -2.14
N ASP A 68 8.04 -2.59 -1.89
CA ASP A 68 8.81 -2.49 -0.65
C ASP A 68 9.16 -1.03 -0.28
N TYR A 69 9.81 -0.85 0.88
CA TYR A 69 10.32 0.42 1.39
C TYR A 69 9.27 1.56 1.43
N PRO A 70 8.13 1.36 2.14
CA PRO A 70 7.14 2.41 2.25
C PRO A 70 7.62 3.56 3.14
N ALA A 71 7.29 4.79 2.76
CA ALA A 71 7.37 5.98 3.58
C ALA A 71 6.04 6.74 3.53
N ILE A 72 5.53 7.14 4.69
CA ILE A 72 4.23 7.79 4.83
C ILE A 72 4.42 9.26 5.23
N SER A 73 3.57 10.15 4.71
CA SER A 73 3.58 11.56 5.06
C SER A 73 3.29 11.77 6.56
N ALA A 74 3.73 12.91 7.09
CA ALA A 74 3.57 13.24 8.51
C ALA A 74 2.10 13.23 8.95
N ASP A 75 1.18 13.63 8.07
CA ASP A 75 -0.27 13.63 8.27
C ASP A 75 -0.96 12.28 7.95
N GLY A 76 -0.23 11.30 7.42
CA GLY A 76 -0.76 9.98 7.11
C GLY A 76 -1.59 9.86 5.84
N HIS A 77 -1.82 10.96 5.08
CA HIS A 77 -2.70 10.93 3.90
C HIS A 77 -2.01 10.45 2.61
N TYR A 78 -0.69 10.45 2.59
CA TYR A 78 0.10 10.09 1.41
C TYR A 78 1.19 9.08 1.74
N ILE A 79 1.50 8.23 0.78
CA ILE A 79 2.56 7.25 0.89
C ILE A 79 3.37 7.21 -0.40
N VAL A 80 4.68 7.06 -0.26
CA VAL A 80 5.58 6.67 -1.34
C VAL A 80 6.15 5.29 -1.07
N PHE A 81 6.37 4.51 -2.12
CA PHE A 81 6.96 3.20 -2.02
C PHE A 81 7.65 2.80 -3.32
N LEU A 82 8.51 1.79 -3.24
CA LEU A 82 9.21 1.24 -4.38
C LEU A 82 8.46 0.01 -4.89
N SER A 83 8.26 -0.11 -6.20
CA SER A 83 7.66 -1.32 -6.78
C SER A 83 8.20 -1.66 -8.16
N ALA A 84 8.33 -2.95 -8.43
CA ALA A 84 8.62 -3.48 -9.76
C ALA A 84 7.34 -3.75 -10.58
N ALA A 85 6.17 -3.42 -10.01
CA ALA A 85 4.90 -3.67 -10.67
C ALA A 85 4.74 -2.78 -11.90
N THR A 86 4.21 -3.38 -12.97
CA THR A 86 3.97 -2.71 -14.25
C THR A 86 2.49 -2.44 -14.49
N ASN A 87 1.62 -2.92 -13.60
CA ASN A 87 0.18 -2.85 -13.76
C ASN A 87 -0.48 -1.71 -12.97
N PHE A 88 0.26 -0.93 -12.17
CA PHE A 88 -0.32 0.16 -11.38
C PHE A 88 -0.90 1.29 -12.22
N LEU A 89 -0.25 1.60 -13.35
CA LEU A 89 -0.61 2.70 -14.24
C LEU A 89 -0.49 2.26 -15.71
N PRO A 90 -1.38 2.74 -16.59
CA PRO A 90 -1.26 2.51 -18.03
C PRO A 90 0.08 3.00 -18.60
N GLY A 91 0.66 2.24 -19.52
CA GLY A 91 1.88 2.62 -20.23
C GLY A 91 3.18 2.39 -19.47
N VAL A 92 3.12 1.86 -18.24
CA VAL A 92 4.32 1.40 -17.52
C VAL A 92 4.79 0.08 -18.12
N THR A 93 5.98 0.09 -18.72
CA THR A 93 6.65 -1.12 -19.22
C THR A 93 7.73 -1.55 -18.24
N GLY A 94 7.77 -2.85 -17.93
CA GLY A 94 8.80 -3.41 -17.06
C GLY A 94 10.15 -3.31 -17.74
N ASN A 95 10.99 -2.38 -17.28
CA ASN A 95 12.35 -2.17 -17.77
C ASN A 95 13.40 -2.84 -16.86
N GLY A 96 12.97 -3.74 -15.96
CA GLY A 96 13.83 -4.39 -14.97
C GLY A 96 14.21 -3.51 -13.77
N HIS A 97 13.67 -2.29 -13.68
CA HIS A 97 13.93 -1.38 -12.57
C HIS A 97 12.71 -1.23 -11.66
N THR A 98 12.99 -0.97 -10.39
CA THR A 98 11.99 -0.56 -9.42
C THR A 98 11.67 0.92 -9.61
N MET A 99 10.38 1.26 -9.57
CA MET A 99 9.87 2.62 -9.76
C MET A 99 9.37 3.18 -8.43
N VAL A 100 9.39 4.51 -8.29
CA VAL A 100 8.81 5.21 -7.15
C VAL A 100 7.34 5.49 -7.45
N TYR A 101 6.46 5.00 -6.58
CA TYR A 101 5.03 5.25 -6.66
C TYR A 101 4.59 6.18 -5.53
N PHE A 102 3.59 7.01 -5.83
CA PHE A 102 2.91 7.88 -4.87
C PHE A 102 1.43 7.52 -4.85
N ALA A 103 0.88 7.31 -3.66
CA ALA A 103 -0.51 6.94 -3.47
C ALA A 103 -1.14 7.69 -2.29
N LYS A 104 -2.47 7.78 -2.31
CA LYS A 104 -3.26 8.21 -1.15
C LYS A 104 -3.53 7.00 -0.26
N THR A 105 -3.58 7.20 1.05
CA THR A 105 -3.82 6.11 2.00
C THR A 105 -5.29 5.72 2.11
N GLY A 106 -6.22 6.59 1.73
CA GLY A 106 -7.67 6.31 1.77
C GLY A 106 -8.33 6.58 3.12
N PHE A 107 -7.60 7.20 4.06
CA PHE A 107 -8.08 7.72 5.34
C PHE A 107 -8.21 9.24 5.33
#